data_AF-A0A180FH65-F1
#
_entry.id   AF-A0A180FH65-F1
#
_cell.length_a   1.000
_cell.length_b   1.000
_cell.length_c   1.000
_cell.angle_alpha   90.00
_cell.angle_beta   90.00
_cell.angle_gamma   90.00
#
_symmetry.space_group_name_H-M   'P 1'
#
loop_
_entity.id
_entity.type
_entity.pdbx_description
1 polymer ?
#
loop_
_entity_poly.entity_id
_entity_poly.type
_entity_poly.pdbx_seq_one_letter_code
_entity_poly.pdbx_strand_id
1 'polypeptide(L)'
;MDNLVICVSGMRASKDFSALITDKIPDLQVMFNGQCFPLYWYEEVEQEKLQFDSLAEPESGYYARRDAISDFILGQARKMYGNKTSKEDVFYYVYAFLHNPGYCAAFASDLKKMLPRIPLVSDSIDFWKYVKVGRELAQLHLHYEEYMHTQSGGKSRGKGGGL
;
A
#
# COMPACT_ATOMS: atom_id res chain seq x y z
N MET A 1 11.51 10.31 4.69
CA MET A 1 11.33 8.92 5.17
C MET A 1 10.35 8.27 4.22
N ASP A 2 10.79 7.29 3.45
CA ASP A 2 9.94 6.67 2.43
C ASP A 2 9.17 5.50 3.05
N ASN A 3 7.85 5.51 2.90
CA ASN A 3 6.97 4.45 3.39
C ASN A 3 5.77 4.31 2.46
N LEU A 4 5.20 3.13 2.40
CA LEU A 4 3.98 2.84 1.67
C LEU A 4 2.90 2.44 2.66
N VAL A 5 1.69 2.94 2.45
CA VAL A 5 0.59 2.73 3.40
C VAL A 5 -0.67 2.36 2.64
N ILE A 6 -1.29 1.23 2.98
CA ILE A 6 -2.60 0.82 2.45
C ILE A 6 -3.67 1.32 3.41
N CYS A 7 -4.50 2.25 2.97
CA CYS A 7 -5.66 2.72 3.71
C CYS A 7 -6.92 2.03 3.21
N VAL A 8 -7.78 1.62 4.15
CA VAL A 8 -9.06 0.96 3.85
C VAL A 8 -10.22 1.80 4.35
N SER A 9 -11.39 1.66 3.72
CA SER A 9 -12.61 2.30 4.17
C SER A 9 -12.92 1.97 5.63
N GLY A 10 -13.28 2.98 6.42
CA GLY A 10 -13.62 2.81 7.83
C GLY A 10 -14.80 1.86 8.05
N MET A 11 -14.81 1.22 9.22
CA MET A 11 -15.93 0.40 9.64
C MET A 11 -17.21 1.24 9.68
N ARG A 12 -18.33 0.64 9.27
CA ARG A 12 -19.65 1.26 9.18
C ARG A 12 -19.72 2.42 8.17
N ALA A 13 -18.81 2.45 7.20
CA ALA A 13 -18.94 3.34 6.06
C ALA A 13 -20.32 3.16 5.40
N SER A 14 -20.91 4.29 4.99
CA SER A 14 -22.17 4.28 4.23
C SER A 14 -22.00 3.80 2.79
N LYS A 15 -20.75 3.77 2.31
CA LYS A 15 -20.32 3.34 0.98
C LYS A 15 -19.76 1.93 1.00
N ASP A 16 -19.59 1.36 -0.19
CA ASP A 16 -18.96 0.07 -0.38
C ASP A 16 -17.49 0.10 0.02
N PHE A 17 -16.97 -1.09 0.36
CA PHE A 17 -15.58 -1.25 0.75
C PHE A 17 -14.63 -0.83 -0.37
N SER A 18 -13.57 -0.12 0.00
CA SER A 18 -12.49 0.27 -0.92
C SER A 18 -11.16 0.39 -0.18
N ALA A 19 -10.06 0.35 -0.93
CA ALA A 19 -8.72 0.52 -0.41
C ALA A 19 -7.87 1.40 -1.35
N LEU A 20 -6.97 2.19 -0.79
CA LEU A 20 -6.06 3.06 -1.53
C LEU A 20 -4.67 2.97 -0.91
N ILE A 21 -3.64 2.86 -1.75
CA ILE A 21 -2.25 2.94 -1.31
C ILE A 21 -1.72 4.36 -1.51
N THR A 22 -0.89 4.84 -0.60
CA THR A 22 -0.23 6.15 -0.69
C THR A 22 1.21 6.07 -0.17
N ASP A 23 2.07 6.94 -0.70
CA ASP A 23 3.43 7.22 -0.22
C ASP A 23 3.49 8.48 0.67
N LYS A 24 2.34 9.11 0.94
CA LYS A 24 2.20 10.30 1.79
C LYS A 24 1.58 9.94 3.13
N ILE A 25 1.61 10.88 4.07
CA ILE A 25 0.88 10.76 5.33
C ILE A 25 -0.62 10.94 5.01
N PRO A 26 -1.44 9.90 5.22
CA PRO A 26 -2.87 9.98 4.93
C PRO A 26 -3.60 10.83 5.97
N ASP A 27 -4.52 11.66 5.52
CA ASP A 27 -5.51 12.29 6.40
C ASP A 27 -6.53 11.24 6.90
N LEU A 28 -7.09 11.44 8.10
CA LEU A 28 -8.06 10.52 8.69
C LEU A 28 -9.31 10.30 7.82
N GLN A 29 -9.73 11.31 7.06
CA GLN A 29 -10.91 11.25 6.20
C GLN A 29 -10.64 10.65 4.82
N VAL A 30 -9.38 10.37 4.45
CA VAL A 30 -9.03 9.88 3.10
C VAL A 30 -9.85 8.65 2.70
N MET A 31 -10.14 7.77 3.67
CA MET A 31 -10.98 6.58 3.50
C MET A 31 -12.07 6.48 4.60
N PHE A 32 -12.77 7.59 4.89
CA PHE A 32 -13.93 7.62 5.81
C PHE A 32 -13.63 7.08 7.22
N ASN A 33 -12.79 7.77 8.02
CA ASN A 33 -12.30 7.26 9.32
C ASN A 33 -11.66 5.87 9.18
N GLY A 34 -10.94 5.68 8.08
CA GLY A 34 -10.29 4.43 7.70
C GLY A 34 -9.13 4.07 8.62
N GLN A 35 -8.70 2.83 8.52
CA GLN A 35 -7.44 2.38 9.11
C GLN A 35 -6.40 2.28 7.99
N CYS A 36 -5.15 2.54 8.36
CA CYS A 36 -4.03 2.57 7.43
C CYS A 36 -2.95 1.61 7.92
N PHE A 37 -2.51 0.72 7.03
CA PHE A 37 -1.56 -0.35 7.30
C PHE A 37 -0.25 -0.04 6.58
N PRO A 38 0.81 0.38 7.30
CA PRO A 38 2.06 0.75 6.67
C PRO A 38 2.88 -0.50 6.31
N LEU A 39 3.83 -0.33 5.38
CA LEU A 39 4.85 -1.34 5.08
C LEU A 39 5.93 -1.36 6.17
N TYR A 40 6.28 -0.19 6.70
CA TYR A 40 7.26 -0.01 7.77
C TYR A 40 6.71 0.81 8.94
N TRP A 41 7.25 0.58 10.14
CA TRP A 41 7.08 1.46 11.28
C TRP A 41 8.45 1.92 11.80
N TYR A 42 8.47 2.98 12.57
CA TYR A 42 9.68 3.66 13.01
C TYR A 42 9.68 3.75 14.53
N GLU A 43 10.80 3.39 15.14
CA GLU A 43 11.03 3.52 16.58
C GLU A 43 12.18 4.48 16.84
N GLU A 44 12.03 5.32 17.85
CA GLU A 44 13.11 6.20 18.29
C GLU A 44 14.20 5.35 18.95
N VAL A 45 15.45 5.63 18.59
CA VAL A 45 16.62 5.00 19.18
C VAL A 45 17.41 6.08 19.89
N GLU A 46 17.63 5.89 21.19
CA GLU A 46 18.50 6.79 21.96
C GLU A 46 19.93 6.69 21.42
N GLN A 47 20.51 7.83 21.07
CA GLN A 47 21.96 7.93 20.91
C GLN A 47 22.59 8.02 22.29
N GLU A 48 23.59 7.19 22.57
CA GLU A 48 24.47 7.40 23.71
C GLU A 48 25.16 8.76 23.52
N LYS A 49 24.72 9.77 24.27
CA LYS A 49 25.32 11.11 24.27
C LYS A 49 26.77 10.98 24.73
N LEU A 50 27.72 11.07 23.80
CA LEU A 50 29.11 11.34 24.15
C LEU A 50 29.13 12.68 24.91
N GLN A 51 29.69 12.68 26.12
CA GLN A 51 29.60 13.76 27.13
C GLN A 51 30.22 15.11 26.71
N PHE A 52 30.62 15.31 25.45
CA PHE A 52 31.37 16.48 25.01
C PHE A 52 30.56 17.50 24.18
N ASP A 53 29.33 17.20 23.76
CA ASP A 53 28.61 18.04 22.79
C ASP A 53 27.48 18.90 23.38
N SER A 54 27.74 19.52 24.54
CA SER A 54 26.76 20.27 25.34
C SER A 54 26.27 21.61 24.73
N LEU A 55 26.64 21.92 23.48
CA LEU A 55 26.27 23.17 22.79
C LEU A 55 25.49 22.97 21.49
N ALA A 56 25.25 21.72 21.06
CA ALA A 56 24.39 21.44 19.92
C ALA A 56 22.92 21.39 20.35
N GLU A 57 22.03 22.06 19.62
CA GLU A 57 20.59 21.81 19.74
C GLU A 57 20.33 20.30 19.55
N PRO A 58 19.37 19.70 20.26
CA PRO A 58 19.12 18.26 20.13
C PRO A 58 18.81 17.95 18.66
N GLU A 59 19.75 17.29 17.97
CA GLU A 59 19.46 16.74 16.66
C GLU A 59 18.25 15.82 16.81
N SER A 60 17.31 15.94 15.88
CA SER A 60 16.13 15.08 15.79
C SER A 60 16.54 13.61 16.00
N GLY A 61 15.91 12.93 16.95
CA GLY A 61 16.26 11.56 17.32
C GLY A 61 16.43 10.63 16.12
N TYR A 62 17.36 9.68 16.21
CA TYR A 62 17.56 8.67 15.18
C TYR A 62 16.41 7.67 15.22
N TYR A 63 15.73 7.44 14.10
CA TYR A 63 14.64 6.46 14.01
C TYR A 63 15.08 5.19 13.29
N ALA A 64 14.94 4.04 13.93
CA ALA A 64 15.14 2.74 13.29
C ALA A 64 13.88 2.30 12.54
N ARG A 65 14.03 1.97 11.26
CA ARG A 65 12.96 1.41 10.42
C ARG A 65 12.78 -0.08 10.72
N ARG A 66 11.53 -0.50 10.92
CA ARG A 66 11.12 -1.88 11.17
C ARG A 66 10.04 -2.30 10.18
N ASP A 67 9.99 -3.57 9.83
CA ASP A 67 8.91 -4.08 8.97
C ASP A 67 7.60 -4.19 9.76
N ALA A 68 6.50 -3.79 9.15
CA ALA A 68 5.16 -4.01 9.70
C ALA A 68 4.63 -5.42 9.44
N ILE A 69 5.14 -6.11 8.43
CA ILE A 69 4.82 -7.51 8.16
C ILE A 69 5.61 -8.40 9.12
N SER A 70 4.88 -9.22 9.90
CA SER A 70 5.49 -10.11 10.89
C SER A 70 6.28 -11.24 10.24
N ASP A 71 7.34 -11.69 10.91
CA ASP A 71 8.12 -12.84 10.46
C ASP A 71 7.31 -14.14 10.48
N PHE A 72 6.27 -14.19 11.32
CA PHE A 72 5.34 -15.32 11.36
C PHE A 72 4.63 -15.51 10.01
N ILE A 73 3.97 -14.46 9.49
CA ILE A 73 3.21 -14.60 8.23
C ILE A 73 4.15 -14.78 7.04
N LEU A 74 5.33 -14.14 7.06
CA LEU A 74 6.37 -14.37 6.06
C LEU A 74 6.82 -15.84 6.06
N GLY A 75 7.01 -16.43 7.23
CA GLY A 75 7.37 -17.84 7.38
C GLY A 75 6.31 -18.78 6.80
N GLN A 76 5.01 -18.49 7.02
CA GLN A 76 3.92 -19.26 6.42
C GLN A 76 3.91 -19.10 4.89
N ALA A 77 4.01 -17.87 4.40
CA ALA A 77 4.04 -17.59 2.96
C ALA A 77 5.22 -18.28 2.25
N ARG A 78 6.40 -18.32 2.88
CA ARG A 78 7.57 -19.02 2.33
C ARG A 78 7.39 -20.53 2.29
N LYS A 79 6.73 -21.12 3.29
CA LYS A 79 6.40 -22.56 3.30
C LYS A 79 5.44 -22.93 2.17
N MET A 80 4.45 -22.08 1.88
CA MET A 80 3.43 -22.36 0.86
C MET A 80 3.88 -21.98 -0.56
N TYR A 81 4.63 -20.89 -0.72
CA TYR A 81 4.89 -20.26 -2.03
C TYR A 81 6.37 -20.17 -2.41
N GLY A 82 7.26 -20.64 -1.52
CA GLY A 82 8.71 -20.72 -1.74
C GLY A 82 9.51 -19.66 -0.97
N ASN A 83 10.78 -19.98 -0.70
CA ASN A 83 11.67 -19.16 0.13
C ASN A 83 11.99 -17.76 -0.42
N LYS A 84 11.71 -17.51 -1.72
CA LYS A 84 11.93 -16.21 -2.36
C LYS A 84 10.89 -15.15 -1.97
N THR A 85 9.76 -15.55 -1.37
CA THR A 85 8.73 -14.61 -0.93
C THR A 85 9.29 -13.62 0.08
N SER A 86 9.04 -12.34 -0.19
CA SER A 86 9.42 -11.20 0.64
C SER A 86 8.22 -10.62 1.40
N LYS A 87 8.48 -9.73 2.37
CA LYS A 87 7.42 -9.01 3.09
C LYS A 87 6.64 -8.06 2.18
N GLU A 88 7.31 -7.46 1.20
CA GLU A 88 6.66 -6.65 0.17
C GLU A 88 5.69 -7.48 -0.67
N ASP A 89 6.05 -8.73 -1.03
CA ASP A 89 5.14 -9.59 -1.79
C ASP A 89 3.84 -9.84 -1.01
N VAL A 90 3.94 -10.07 0.31
CA VAL A 90 2.76 -10.20 1.18
C VAL A 90 1.95 -8.91 1.22
N PHE A 91 2.61 -7.76 1.27
CA PHE A 91 1.95 -6.46 1.27
C PHE A 91 1.16 -6.19 -0.03
N TYR A 92 1.77 -6.43 -1.20
CA TYR A 92 1.08 -6.29 -2.48
C TYR A 92 0.03 -7.37 -2.71
N TYR A 93 0.24 -8.59 -2.22
CA TYR A 93 -0.78 -9.64 -2.21
C TYR A 93 -2.05 -9.19 -1.47
N VAL A 94 -1.90 -8.60 -0.28
CA VAL A 94 -3.01 -8.02 0.48
C VAL A 94 -3.70 -6.94 -0.35
N TYR A 95 -2.94 -6.03 -0.96
CA TYR A 95 -3.51 -4.96 -1.77
C TYR A 95 -4.37 -5.47 -2.94
N ALA A 96 -3.91 -6.52 -3.62
CA ALA A 96 -4.68 -7.16 -4.69
C ALA A 96 -5.97 -7.80 -4.19
N PHE A 97 -5.93 -8.47 -3.03
CA PHE A 97 -7.11 -9.09 -2.43
C PHE A 97 -8.18 -8.07 -2.03
N LEU A 98 -7.76 -6.92 -1.52
CA LEU A 98 -8.66 -5.82 -1.18
C LEU A 98 -9.37 -5.20 -2.40
N HIS A 99 -8.88 -5.49 -3.61
CA HIS A 99 -9.49 -5.08 -4.88
C HIS A 99 -10.16 -6.24 -5.63
N ASN A 100 -10.17 -7.46 -5.07
CA ASN A 100 -10.81 -8.60 -5.72
C ASN A 100 -12.35 -8.46 -5.56
N PRO A 101 -13.12 -8.29 -6.67
CA PRO A 101 -14.56 -8.09 -6.57
C PRO A 101 -15.30 -9.27 -5.93
N GLY A 102 -14.84 -10.49 -6.18
CA GLY A 102 -15.39 -11.69 -5.57
C GLY A 102 -15.18 -11.73 -4.06
N TYR A 103 -14.00 -11.34 -3.59
CA TYR A 103 -13.72 -11.19 -2.15
C TYR A 103 -14.58 -10.10 -1.52
N CYS A 104 -14.58 -8.89 -2.11
CA CYS A 104 -15.36 -7.77 -1.58
C CYS A 104 -16.86 -8.07 -1.53
N ALA A 105 -17.40 -8.74 -2.55
CA ALA A 105 -18.81 -9.14 -2.57
C ALA A 105 -19.13 -10.24 -1.55
N ALA A 106 -18.30 -11.29 -1.46
CA ALA A 106 -18.53 -12.40 -0.54
C ALA A 106 -18.47 -11.97 0.94
N PHE A 107 -17.60 -10.99 1.26
CA PHE A 107 -17.37 -10.52 2.63
C PHE A 107 -17.93 -9.12 2.90
N ALA A 108 -18.82 -8.58 2.06
CA ALA A 108 -19.33 -7.21 2.16
C ALA A 108 -19.90 -6.87 3.56
N SER A 109 -20.64 -7.80 4.17
CA SER A 109 -21.21 -7.64 5.51
C SER A 109 -20.14 -7.53 6.60
N ASP A 110 -19.05 -8.30 6.48
CA ASP A 110 -17.96 -8.34 7.44
C ASP A 110 -17.05 -7.13 7.25
N LEU A 111 -16.70 -6.79 6.01
CA LEU A 111 -15.91 -5.60 5.69
C LEU A 111 -16.56 -4.30 6.18
N LYS A 112 -17.88 -4.27 6.29
CA LYS A 112 -18.61 -3.13 6.89
C LYS A 112 -18.53 -3.11 8.42
N LYS A 113 -18.29 -4.23 9.08
CA LYS A 113 -18.38 -4.38 10.54
C LYS A 113 -17.04 -4.57 11.23
N MET A 114 -16.01 -4.99 10.51
CA MET A 114 -14.70 -5.36 11.05
C MET A 114 -13.59 -5.17 10.01
N LEU A 115 -12.34 -5.18 10.46
CA LEU A 115 -11.19 -5.09 9.57
C LEU A 115 -11.10 -6.30 8.62
N PRO A 116 -10.59 -6.10 7.39
CA PRO A 116 -10.42 -7.17 6.42
C PRO A 116 -9.55 -8.29 6.97
N ARG A 117 -9.99 -9.54 6.77
CA ARG A 117 -9.20 -10.74 7.05
C ARG A 117 -8.87 -11.40 5.73
N ILE A 118 -7.58 -11.44 5.40
CA ILE A 118 -7.11 -11.89 4.09
C ILE A 118 -6.73 -13.37 4.18
N PRO A 119 -7.37 -14.26 3.41
CA PRO A 119 -6.99 -15.66 3.36
C PRO A 119 -5.66 -15.84 2.62
N LEU A 120 -4.93 -16.91 2.93
CA LEU A 120 -3.83 -17.39 2.10
C LEU A 120 -4.39 -18.36 1.06
N VAL A 121 -4.15 -18.10 -0.23
CA VAL A 121 -4.53 -19.02 -1.31
C VAL A 121 -3.74 -20.32 -1.22
N SER A 122 -4.34 -21.44 -1.62
CA SER A 122 -3.66 -22.75 -1.59
C SER A 122 -2.64 -22.91 -2.71
N ASP A 123 -2.89 -22.31 -3.89
CA ASP A 123 -2.01 -22.41 -5.06
C ASP A 123 -0.96 -21.30 -5.07
N SER A 124 0.32 -21.69 -5.19
CA SER A 124 1.43 -20.75 -5.32
C SER A 124 1.37 -19.94 -6.61
N ILE A 125 0.85 -20.51 -7.71
CA ILE A 125 0.68 -19.80 -8.98
C ILE A 125 -0.27 -18.62 -8.79
N ASP A 126 -1.39 -18.85 -8.11
CA ASP A 126 -2.37 -17.81 -7.85
C ASP A 126 -1.84 -16.76 -6.86
N PHE A 127 -1.07 -17.15 -5.85
CA PHE A 127 -0.38 -16.19 -4.98
C PHE A 127 0.46 -15.21 -5.79
N TRP A 128 1.32 -15.71 -6.68
CA TRP A 128 2.18 -14.86 -7.50
C TRP A 128 1.41 -14.01 -8.51
N LYS A 129 0.26 -14.48 -9.01
CA LYS A 129 -0.65 -13.64 -9.81
C LYS A 129 -1.20 -12.47 -8.99
N TYR A 130 -1.66 -12.72 -7.76
CA TYR A 130 -2.13 -11.66 -6.87
C TYR A 130 -1.02 -10.66 -6.54
N VAL A 131 0.20 -11.13 -6.22
CA VAL A 131 1.35 -10.24 -5.99
C VAL A 131 1.60 -9.34 -7.20
N LYS A 132 1.59 -9.91 -8.41
CA LYS A 132 1.80 -9.16 -9.65
C LYS A 132 0.71 -8.09 -9.85
N VAL A 133 -0.57 -8.46 -9.76
CA VAL A 133 -1.69 -7.53 -9.89
C VAL A 133 -1.62 -6.45 -8.82
N GLY A 134 -1.28 -6.81 -7.58
CA GLY A 134 -1.13 -5.87 -6.48
C GLY A 134 -0.03 -4.83 -6.72
N ARG A 135 1.11 -5.25 -7.27
CA ARG A 135 2.20 -4.35 -7.66
C ARG A 135 1.78 -3.42 -8.80
N GLU A 136 1.11 -3.94 -9.82
CA GLU A 136 0.62 -3.14 -10.96
C GLU A 136 -0.43 -2.10 -10.51
N LEU A 137 -1.39 -2.50 -9.67
CA LEU A 137 -2.38 -1.58 -9.09
C LEU A 137 -1.73 -0.53 -8.19
N ALA A 138 -0.78 -0.93 -7.34
CA ALA A 138 -0.06 0.01 -6.50
C ALA A 138 0.73 1.02 -7.32
N GLN A 139 1.42 0.58 -8.37
CA GLN A 139 2.13 1.47 -9.30
C GLN A 139 1.17 2.48 -9.93
N LEU A 140 0.00 2.04 -10.37
CA LEU A 140 -1.00 2.94 -10.95
C LEU A 140 -1.49 3.99 -9.94
N HIS A 141 -1.80 3.56 -8.72
CA HIS A 141 -2.37 4.44 -7.70
C HIS A 141 -1.33 5.38 -7.05
N LEU A 142 -0.06 4.98 -6.99
CA LEU A 142 1.02 5.86 -6.51
C LEU A 142 1.40 6.91 -7.54
N HIS A 143 1.36 6.56 -8.83
CA HIS A 143 1.75 7.45 -9.92
C HIS A 143 0.53 8.03 -10.67
N TYR A 144 -0.61 8.19 -9.97
CA TYR A 144 -1.87 8.63 -10.57
C TYR A 144 -1.78 9.99 -11.27
N GLU A 145 -0.85 10.86 -10.85
CA GLU A 145 -0.62 12.20 -11.41
C GLU A 145 0.09 12.15 -12.76
N GLU A 146 0.93 11.14 -13.01
CA GLU A 146 1.75 11.04 -14.23
C GLU A 146 0.91 10.66 -15.46
N TYR A 147 -0.20 9.95 -15.26
CA TYR A 147 -1.05 9.46 -16.35
C TYR A 147 -1.96 10.54 -16.96
N MET A 148 -2.08 11.72 -16.35
CA MET A 148 -3.00 12.78 -16.81
C MET A 148 -2.47 13.65 -17.96
N HIS A 149 -1.22 13.44 -18.41
CA HIS A 149 -0.61 14.27 -19.46
C HIS A 149 -0.50 13.63 -20.86
N THR A 150 -0.87 12.35 -21.04
CA THR A 150 -0.62 11.64 -22.30
C THR A 150 -1.73 11.80 -23.36
N GLN A 151 -2.75 12.61 -23.12
CA GLN A 151 -3.85 12.86 -24.07
C GLN A 151 -4.05 14.35 -24.36
N SER A 152 -3.03 15.03 -24.90
CA SER A 152 -3.19 16.34 -25.55
C SER A 152 -2.29 16.51 -26.78
N GLY A 153 -2.22 15.48 -27.63
CA GLY A 153 -1.58 15.52 -28.95
C GLY A 153 -2.59 15.54 -30.10
N GLY A 154 -3.60 16.41 -30.03
CA GLY A 154 -4.60 16.57 -31.08
C GLY A 154 -3.98 17.13 -32.36
N LYS A 155 -3.69 16.25 -33.32
CA LYS A 155 -3.21 16.55 -34.68
C LYS A 155 -4.18 17.52 -35.37
N SER A 156 -3.83 18.80 -35.47
CA SER A 156 -4.61 19.73 -36.29
C SER A 156 -4.48 19.30 -37.76
N ARG A 157 -5.59 18.85 -38.34
CA ARG A 157 -5.70 18.63 -39.78
C ARG A 157 -5.76 20.00 -40.44
N GLY A 158 -4.61 20.50 -40.88
CA GLY A 158 -4.55 21.57 -41.86
C GLY A 158 -5.26 21.12 -43.14
N LYS A 159 -6.48 21.61 -43.38
CA LYS A 159 -7.08 21.61 -44.71
C LYS A 159 -6.45 22.75 -45.49
N GLY A 160 -5.40 22.43 -46.24
CA GLY A 160 -5.05 23.16 -47.45
C GLY A 160 -5.94 22.69 -48.60
N GLY A 161 -6.34 23.62 -49.47
CA GLY A 161 -7.07 23.32 -50.69
C GLY A 161 -7.77 24.56 -51.23
N GLY A 162 -7.00 25.43 -51.89
CA GLY A 162 -7.54 26.42 -52.79
C GLY A 162 -7.83 25.81 -54.16
N LEU A 163 -8.96 26.22 -54.74
CA LEU A 163 -9.19 26.78 -56.07
C LEU A 163 -10.71 26.87 -56.27
#